data_AF-A0A6M3RUP7-F1
#
_entry.id   AF-A0A6M3RUP7-F1
#
_cell.length_a   1.000
_cell.length_b   1.000
_cell.length_c   1.000
_cell.angle_alpha   90.00
_cell.angle_beta   90.00
_cell.angle_gamma   90.00
#
_symmetry.space_group_name_H-M   'P 1'
#
loop_
_entity.id
_entity.type
_entity.pdbx_description
1 polymer ?
#
loop_
_entity_poly.entity_id
_entity_poly.type
_entity_poly.pdbx_seq_one_letter_code
_entity_poly.pdbx_strand_id
1 'polypeptide(L)'
;GFDPYIKKVNENELREPTDKRMFVLAAALRENYSINKLYELTRIDKWFLDKFKNIIDYYIQLESINCGSITVDILKKAKQIGFSDKQIAAAIKSTELAVRKLREEFQITPVVKQIDTVAAEWPASTNYLYLTYNGSIHDLNFPGELTMVLGSGVYRIGSSVEFDWCAVGCLRELKNQGKKTIMINYNPETV
;
A
#
# COMPACT_ATOMS: atom_id res chain seq x y z
N GLY A 1 -4.34 4.52 -5.71
CA GLY A 1 -2.94 4.12 -5.90
C GLY A 1 -2.34 4.93 -7.04
N PHE A 2 -1.09 4.63 -7.42
CA PHE A 2 -0.45 5.21 -8.60
C PHE A 2 -1.10 4.62 -9.87
N ASP A 3 -2.11 5.31 -10.38
CA ASP A 3 -2.99 4.83 -11.45
C ASP A 3 -2.88 5.78 -12.65
N PRO A 4 -2.47 5.29 -13.84
CA PRO A 4 -2.23 6.13 -15.00
C PRO A 4 -3.50 6.60 -15.72
N TYR A 5 -4.70 6.15 -15.30
CA TYR A 5 -5.95 6.46 -16.00
C TYR A 5 -6.78 7.58 -15.36
N ILE A 6 -6.40 8.04 -14.16
CA ILE A 6 -7.16 9.05 -13.41
C ILE A 6 -7.04 10.44 -14.04
N LYS A 7 -5.86 10.76 -14.61
CA LYS A 7 -5.56 12.05 -15.23
C LYS A 7 -4.88 11.84 -16.58
N LYS A 8 -5.05 12.83 -17.46
CA LYS A 8 -4.29 12.92 -18.71
C LYS A 8 -2.95 13.59 -18.45
N VAL A 9 -2.00 13.37 -19.35
CA VAL A 9 -0.70 14.04 -19.30
C VAL A 9 -0.87 15.54 -19.48
N ASN A 10 -0.25 16.29 -18.59
CA ASN A 10 -0.22 17.75 -18.62
C ASN A 10 1.14 18.23 -18.12
N GLU A 11 1.97 18.78 -19.01
CA GLU A 11 3.32 19.22 -18.64
C GLU A 11 3.32 20.37 -17.63
N ASN A 12 2.28 21.22 -17.63
CA ASN A 12 2.18 22.32 -16.67
C ASN A 12 1.95 21.76 -15.25
N GLU A 13 1.09 20.75 -15.09
CA GLU A 13 0.89 20.08 -13.79
C GLU A 13 2.10 19.23 -13.35
N LEU A 14 3.00 18.87 -14.27
CA LEU A 14 4.28 18.25 -13.92
C LEU A 14 5.29 19.29 -13.41
N ARG A 15 5.29 20.51 -13.99
CA ARG A 15 6.15 21.62 -13.57
C ARG A 15 5.69 22.27 -12.29
N GLU A 16 4.40 22.57 -12.19
CA GLU A 16 3.77 23.22 -11.04
C GLU A 16 3.23 22.15 -10.08
N PRO A 17 3.77 22.04 -8.85
CA PRO A 17 3.34 21.02 -7.91
C PRO A 17 1.87 21.18 -7.50
N THR A 18 1.07 20.14 -7.73
CA THR A 18 -0.33 20.05 -7.27
C THR A 18 -0.58 18.76 -6.50
N ASP A 19 -1.70 18.70 -5.77
CA ASP A 19 -2.21 17.48 -5.11
C ASP A 19 -2.41 16.31 -6.08
N LYS A 20 -2.63 16.60 -7.37
CA LYS A 20 -2.90 15.62 -8.43
C LYS A 20 -1.67 15.25 -9.25
N ARG A 21 -0.52 15.90 -9.02
CA ARG A 21 0.73 15.70 -9.77
C ARG A 21 1.12 14.23 -9.91
N MET A 22 0.92 13.43 -8.85
CA MET A 22 1.24 12.00 -8.85
C MET A 22 0.47 11.20 -9.91
N PHE A 23 -0.79 11.58 -10.19
CA PHE A 23 -1.60 10.90 -11.22
C PHE A 23 -1.18 11.31 -12.63
N VAL A 24 -0.80 12.58 -12.82
CA VAL A 24 -0.26 13.07 -14.09
C VAL A 24 1.10 12.43 -14.39
N LEU A 25 1.93 12.23 -13.36
CA LEU A 25 3.20 11.53 -13.46
C LEU A 25 3.01 10.07 -13.91
N ALA A 26 2.03 9.37 -13.33
CA ALA A 26 1.68 8.00 -13.75
C ALA A 26 1.27 7.94 -15.22
N ALA A 27 0.43 8.87 -15.66
CA ALA A 27 0.02 8.98 -17.07
C ALA A 27 1.21 9.27 -18.00
N ALA A 28 2.11 10.18 -17.60
CA ALA A 28 3.27 10.56 -18.40
C ALA A 28 4.27 9.41 -18.59
N LEU A 29 4.49 8.62 -17.53
CA LEU A 29 5.30 7.40 -17.60
C LEU A 29 4.68 6.37 -18.55
N ARG A 30 3.34 6.25 -18.56
CA ARG A 30 2.63 5.36 -19.48
C ARG A 30 2.72 5.82 -20.94
N GLU A 31 2.76 7.14 -21.19
CA GLU A 31 3.01 7.73 -22.51
C GLU A 31 4.50 7.72 -22.92
N ASN A 32 5.33 6.92 -22.25
CA ASN A 32 6.76 6.73 -22.55
C ASN A 32 7.61 8.00 -22.42
N TYR A 33 7.25 8.94 -21.54
CA TYR A 33 8.13 10.06 -21.23
C TYR A 33 9.45 9.54 -20.64
N SER A 34 10.57 10.09 -21.11
CA SER A 34 11.88 9.71 -20.58
C SER A 34 12.06 10.21 -19.15
N ILE A 35 12.83 9.45 -18.36
CA ILE A 35 13.15 9.80 -16.98
C ILE A 35 13.88 11.14 -16.90
N ASN A 36 14.75 11.44 -17.87
CA ASN A 36 15.44 12.72 -17.95
C ASN A 36 14.44 13.87 -18.16
N LYS A 37 13.46 13.72 -19.06
CA LYS A 37 12.42 14.73 -19.28
C LYS A 37 11.56 14.93 -18.02
N LEU A 38 11.17 13.84 -17.35
CA LEU A 38 10.40 13.92 -16.11
C LEU A 38 11.20 14.56 -14.97
N TYR A 39 12.50 14.30 -14.88
CA TYR A 39 13.39 14.96 -13.92
C TYR A 39 13.46 16.47 -14.17
N GLU A 40 13.62 16.90 -15.43
CA GLU A 40 13.65 18.32 -15.79
C GLU A 40 12.34 19.04 -15.44
N LEU A 41 11.21 18.40 -15.72
CA LEU A 41 9.89 18.95 -15.42
C LEU A 41 9.61 18.96 -13.91
N THR A 42 9.93 17.87 -13.21
CA THR A 42 9.42 17.67 -11.84
C THR A 42 10.41 17.96 -10.73
N ARG A 43 11.71 17.89 -11.03
CA ARG A 43 12.82 17.85 -10.06
C ARG A 43 12.77 16.68 -9.06
N ILE A 44 11.91 15.69 -9.30
CA ILE A 44 11.92 14.43 -8.55
C ILE A 44 13.15 13.65 -8.95
N ASP A 45 13.93 13.17 -7.97
CA ASP A 45 15.16 12.43 -8.24
C ASP A 45 14.91 11.21 -9.15
N LYS A 46 15.88 10.94 -10.02
CA LYS A 46 15.79 9.88 -11.04
C LYS A 46 15.56 8.51 -10.41
N TRP A 47 16.12 8.25 -9.22
CA TRP A 47 15.91 6.99 -8.51
C TRP A 47 14.44 6.74 -8.20
N PHE A 48 13.69 7.75 -7.76
CA PHE A 48 12.25 7.61 -7.52
C PHE A 48 11.48 7.44 -8.83
N LEU A 49 11.85 8.20 -9.87
CA LEU A 49 11.25 8.08 -11.21
C LEU A 49 11.44 6.67 -11.80
N ASP A 50 12.60 6.06 -11.60
CA ASP A 50 12.86 4.65 -11.94
C ASP A 50 11.92 3.70 -11.19
N LYS A 51 11.68 3.93 -9.88
CA LYS A 51 10.73 3.11 -9.11
C LYS A 51 9.29 3.29 -9.60
N PHE A 52 8.87 4.51 -9.92
CA PHE A 52 7.55 4.74 -10.50
C PHE A 52 7.41 4.09 -11.88
N LYS A 53 8.45 4.15 -12.71
CA LYS A 53 8.49 3.47 -14.00
C LYS A 53 8.32 1.96 -13.85
N ASN A 54 8.99 1.33 -12.88
CA ASN A 54 8.82 -0.10 -12.60
C ASN A 54 7.35 -0.47 -12.30
N ILE A 55 6.62 0.38 -11.59
CA ILE A 55 5.20 0.16 -11.29
C ILE A 55 4.36 0.23 -12.58
N ILE A 56 4.62 1.22 -13.44
CA ILE A 56 3.89 1.41 -14.71
C ILE A 56 4.23 0.32 -15.73
N ASP A 57 5.49 -0.05 -15.87
CA ASP A 57 5.93 -1.15 -16.74
C ASP A 57 5.23 -2.45 -16.33
N TYR A 58 5.10 -2.69 -15.01
CA TYR A 58 4.36 -3.85 -14.51
C TYR A 58 2.85 -3.74 -14.74
N TYR A 59 2.28 -2.55 -14.66
CA TYR A 59 0.88 -2.31 -15.01
C TYR A 59 0.61 -2.69 -16.47
N ILE A 60 1.46 -2.23 -17.41
CA ILE A 60 1.38 -2.55 -18.84
C ILE A 60 1.53 -4.07 -19.04
N GLN A 61 2.46 -4.70 -18.32
CA GLN A 61 2.62 -6.16 -18.34
C GLN A 61 1.33 -6.86 -17.91
N LEU A 62 0.70 -6.44 -16.80
CA LEU A 62 -0.55 -7.03 -16.32
C LEU A 62 -1.70 -6.88 -17.33
N GLU A 63 -1.80 -5.75 -18.01
CA GLU A 63 -2.82 -5.52 -19.04
C GLU A 63 -2.63 -6.38 -20.30
N SER A 64 -1.40 -6.77 -20.60
CA SER A 64 -1.09 -7.66 -21.73
C SER A 64 -1.50 -9.12 -21.48
N ILE A 65 -1.80 -9.47 -20.21
CA ILE A 65 -2.17 -10.82 -19.81
C ILE A 65 -3.67 -11.02 -20.06
N ASN A 66 -4.01 -12.04 -20.85
CA ASN A 66 -5.40 -12.45 -21.03
C ASN A 66 -5.97 -13.06 -19.73
N CYS A 67 -7.26 -12.82 -19.48
CA CYS A 67 -7.95 -13.34 -18.31
C CYS A 67 -7.82 -14.87 -18.23
N GLY A 68 -7.15 -15.37 -17.18
CA GLY A 68 -6.96 -16.81 -16.92
C GLY A 68 -5.52 -17.32 -17.01
N SER A 69 -4.55 -16.55 -17.51
CA SER A 69 -3.14 -16.97 -17.61
C SER A 69 -2.20 -16.35 -16.57
N ILE A 70 -2.74 -15.71 -15.52
CA ILE A 70 -1.92 -15.10 -14.49
C ILE A 70 -1.23 -16.20 -13.66
N THR A 71 0.10 -16.25 -13.74
CA THR A 71 0.91 -17.21 -12.99
C THR A 71 1.10 -16.76 -11.55
N VAL A 72 1.43 -17.72 -10.68
CA VAL A 72 1.76 -17.50 -9.27
C VAL A 72 2.85 -16.43 -9.12
N ASP A 73 3.90 -16.50 -9.94
CA ASP A 73 5.04 -15.57 -9.88
C ASP A 73 4.64 -14.14 -10.25
N ILE A 74 3.79 -13.98 -11.27
CA ILE A 74 3.30 -12.67 -11.69
C ILE A 74 2.42 -12.07 -10.58
N LEU A 75 1.52 -12.88 -10.01
CA LEU A 75 0.66 -12.40 -8.93
C LEU A 75 1.49 -12.03 -7.69
N LYS A 76 2.43 -12.90 -7.29
CA LYS A 76 3.32 -12.66 -6.14
C LYS A 76 4.16 -11.39 -6.33
N LYS A 77 4.76 -11.22 -7.50
CA LYS A 77 5.56 -10.02 -7.81
C LYS A 77 4.70 -8.75 -7.83
N ALA A 78 3.46 -8.82 -8.35
CA ALA A 78 2.51 -7.71 -8.29
C ALA A 78 2.25 -7.25 -6.83
N LYS A 79 2.06 -8.20 -5.93
CA LYS A 79 1.86 -7.91 -4.49
C LYS A 79 3.11 -7.36 -3.83
N GLN A 80 4.28 -7.86 -4.18
CA GLN A 80 5.58 -7.40 -3.64
C GLN A 80 5.91 -5.95 -4.00
N ILE A 81 5.49 -5.49 -5.19
CA ILE A 81 5.64 -4.10 -5.62
C ILE A 81 4.46 -3.20 -5.21
N GLY A 82 3.50 -3.73 -4.45
CA GLY A 82 2.44 -2.94 -3.80
C GLY A 82 1.10 -2.83 -4.53
N PHE A 83 0.82 -3.67 -5.55
CA PHE A 83 -0.50 -3.64 -6.19
C PHE A 83 -1.59 -4.18 -5.26
N SER A 84 -2.70 -3.46 -5.17
CA SER A 84 -3.94 -3.95 -4.55
C SER A 84 -4.66 -4.96 -5.44
N ASP A 85 -5.47 -5.83 -4.83
CA ASP A 85 -6.27 -6.82 -5.58
C ASP A 85 -7.22 -6.12 -6.56
N LYS A 86 -7.72 -4.93 -6.20
CA LYS A 86 -8.51 -4.04 -7.05
C LYS A 86 -7.76 -3.54 -8.29
N GLN A 87 -6.50 -3.12 -8.14
CA GLN A 87 -5.70 -2.65 -9.28
C GLN A 87 -5.38 -3.80 -10.26
N ILE A 88 -5.05 -4.97 -9.72
CA ILE A 88 -4.79 -6.16 -10.55
C ILE A 88 -6.07 -6.55 -11.29
N ALA A 89 -7.21 -6.59 -10.59
CA ALA A 89 -8.51 -6.90 -11.18
C ALA A 89 -8.87 -5.94 -12.32
N ALA A 90 -8.62 -4.64 -12.16
CA ALA A 90 -8.83 -3.64 -13.21
C ALA A 90 -7.94 -3.91 -14.44
N ALA A 91 -6.66 -4.21 -14.24
CA ALA A 91 -5.71 -4.46 -15.33
C ALA A 91 -6.07 -5.71 -16.14
N ILE A 92 -6.45 -6.81 -15.49
CA ILE A 92 -6.78 -8.09 -16.16
C ILE A 92 -8.26 -8.22 -16.55
N LYS A 93 -9.06 -7.16 -16.37
CA LYS A 93 -10.51 -7.15 -16.62
C LYS A 93 -11.27 -8.23 -15.85
N SER A 94 -10.96 -8.39 -14.57
CA SER A 94 -11.61 -9.32 -13.63
C SER A 94 -12.22 -8.57 -12.45
N THR A 95 -12.73 -9.30 -11.45
CA THR A 95 -13.27 -8.73 -10.22
C THR A 95 -12.26 -8.83 -9.07
N GLU A 96 -12.32 -7.89 -8.13
CA GLU A 96 -11.46 -7.89 -6.94
C GLU A 96 -11.60 -9.21 -6.16
N LEU A 97 -12.83 -9.72 -6.03
CA LEU A 97 -13.11 -10.97 -5.33
C LEU A 97 -12.48 -12.18 -6.02
N ALA A 98 -12.49 -12.23 -7.36
CA ALA A 98 -11.85 -13.31 -8.12
C ALA A 98 -10.33 -13.30 -7.93
N VAL A 99 -9.70 -12.12 -8.02
CA VAL A 99 -8.25 -11.98 -7.76
C VAL A 99 -7.91 -12.37 -6.33
N ARG A 100 -8.73 -11.97 -5.35
CA ARG A 100 -8.54 -12.35 -3.95
C ARG A 100 -8.59 -13.85 -3.74
N LYS A 101 -9.60 -14.53 -4.30
CA LYS A 101 -9.73 -16.00 -4.20
C LYS A 101 -8.52 -16.70 -4.81
N LEU A 102 -8.12 -16.29 -6.02
CA LEU A 102 -6.93 -16.84 -6.69
C LEU A 102 -5.66 -16.64 -5.87
N ARG A 103 -5.52 -15.45 -5.26
CA ARG A 103 -4.39 -15.13 -4.38
C ARG A 103 -4.36 -16.03 -3.14
N GLU A 104 -5.52 -16.32 -2.55
CA GLU A 104 -5.67 -17.23 -1.41
C GLU A 104 -5.41 -18.70 -1.80
N GLU A 105 -5.88 -19.14 -2.97
CA GLU A 105 -5.60 -20.47 -3.54
C GLU A 105 -4.09 -20.69 -3.76
N PHE A 106 -3.38 -19.67 -4.22
CA PHE A 106 -1.92 -19.70 -4.38
C PHE A 106 -1.16 -19.45 -3.07
N GLN A 107 -1.85 -19.32 -1.93
CA GLN A 107 -1.24 -19.07 -0.62
C GLN A 107 -0.37 -17.80 -0.59
N ILE A 108 -0.72 -16.80 -1.41
CA ILE A 108 -0.01 -15.52 -1.45
C ILE A 108 -0.67 -14.59 -0.41
N THR A 109 -0.21 -14.68 0.82
CA THR A 109 -0.65 -13.82 1.92
C THR A 109 0.50 -12.94 2.42
N PRO A 110 0.22 -11.72 2.91
CA PRO A 110 1.25 -10.90 3.51
C PRO A 110 1.66 -11.50 4.87
N VAL A 111 2.92 -11.29 5.22
CA VAL A 111 3.45 -11.63 6.55
C VAL A 111 3.45 -10.41 7.47
N VAL A 112 3.44 -10.67 8.77
CA VAL A 112 3.45 -9.65 9.83
C VAL A 112 4.88 -9.49 10.33
N LYS A 113 5.37 -8.25 10.28
CA LYS A 113 6.74 -7.89 10.69
C LYS A 113 6.75 -6.87 11.81
N GLN A 114 7.72 -6.98 12.70
CA GLN A 114 7.96 -6.03 13.79
C GLN A 114 8.86 -4.87 13.35
N ILE A 115 8.64 -3.72 13.96
CA ILE A 115 9.55 -2.57 13.91
C ILE A 115 10.34 -2.58 15.21
N ASP A 116 11.60 -2.98 15.12
CA ASP A 116 12.50 -3.19 16.26
C ASP A 116 13.56 -2.09 16.45
N THR A 117 13.65 -1.15 15.51
CA THR A 117 14.65 -0.06 15.41
C THR A 117 16.09 -0.49 15.10
N VAL A 118 16.40 -1.79 15.13
CA VAL A 118 17.76 -2.35 15.01
C VAL A 118 17.90 -3.41 13.93
N ALA A 119 16.92 -3.52 13.03
CA ALA A 119 16.93 -4.47 11.92
C ALA A 119 17.20 -5.93 12.36
N ALA A 120 16.50 -6.35 13.40
CA ALA A 120 16.56 -7.67 14.03
C ALA A 120 17.89 -8.03 14.72
N GLU A 121 18.77 -7.06 15.00
CA GLU A 121 19.96 -7.31 15.83
C GLU A 121 19.58 -7.82 17.22
N TRP A 122 18.51 -7.26 17.80
CA TRP A 122 17.98 -7.64 19.11
C TRP A 122 16.47 -7.88 19.03
N PRO A 123 15.92 -8.82 19.83
CA PRO A 123 14.49 -9.10 19.83
C PRO A 123 13.70 -7.88 20.34
N ALA A 124 12.65 -7.51 19.61
CA ALA A 124 11.75 -6.42 20.01
C ALA A 124 10.90 -6.82 21.22
N SER A 125 10.81 -5.93 22.21
CA SER A 125 9.92 -6.09 23.36
C SER A 125 8.50 -5.59 23.09
N THR A 126 8.27 -4.90 21.98
CA THR A 126 7.00 -4.26 21.61
C THR A 126 6.42 -4.83 20.32
N ASN A 127 5.09 -4.73 20.19
CA ASN A 127 4.35 -5.18 19.01
C ASN A 127 3.94 -3.99 18.14
N TYR A 128 4.92 -3.27 17.60
CA TYR A 128 4.68 -2.27 16.55
C TYR A 128 4.90 -2.93 15.19
N LEU A 129 3.83 -3.04 14.39
CA LEU A 129 3.74 -4.02 13.29
C LEU A 129 3.39 -3.39 11.96
N TYR A 130 3.85 -4.04 10.88
CA TYR A 130 3.40 -3.77 9.52
C TYR A 130 3.23 -5.08 8.73
N LEU A 131 2.52 -4.99 7.61
CA LEU A 131 2.31 -6.10 6.69
C LEU A 131 3.19 -5.95 5.46
N THR A 132 3.78 -7.06 5.00
CA THR A 132 4.58 -7.08 3.77
C THR A 132 4.44 -8.39 3.01
N TYR A 133 4.46 -8.34 1.68
CA TYR A 133 4.59 -9.52 0.83
C TYR A 133 6.06 -9.91 0.58
N ASN A 134 7.00 -9.08 1.05
CA ASN A 134 8.44 -9.29 0.94
C ASN A 134 8.99 -9.98 2.20
N GLY A 135 8.42 -11.13 2.55
CA GLY A 135 8.87 -11.92 3.69
C GLY A 135 8.33 -13.35 3.62
N SER A 136 8.95 -14.24 4.39
CA SER A 136 8.65 -15.68 4.40
C SER A 136 7.95 -16.16 5.67
N ILE A 137 8.16 -15.48 6.80
CA ILE A 137 7.64 -15.86 8.11
C ILE A 137 7.10 -14.66 8.87
N HIS A 138 6.15 -14.90 9.76
CA HIS A 138 5.68 -13.91 10.73
C HIS A 138 6.67 -13.77 11.89
N ASP A 139 6.82 -12.57 12.43
CA ASP A 139 7.68 -12.33 13.60
C ASP A 139 6.93 -12.64 14.93
N LEU A 140 5.64 -12.96 14.85
CA LEU A 140 4.74 -13.14 15.98
C LEU A 140 3.90 -14.41 15.86
N ASN A 141 3.40 -14.87 17.01
CA ASN A 141 2.32 -15.84 17.11
C ASN A 141 0.96 -15.14 17.19
N PHE A 142 -0.10 -15.82 16.73
CA PHE A 142 -1.46 -15.29 16.72
C PHE A 142 -2.35 -16.11 17.66
N PRO A 143 -2.38 -15.82 18.98
CA PRO A 143 -3.10 -16.61 19.96
C PRO A 143 -4.64 -16.51 19.88
N GLY A 144 -5.17 -15.64 19.01
CA GLY A 144 -6.61 -15.40 18.88
C GLY A 144 -7.19 -14.52 20.00
N GLU A 145 -8.52 -14.41 20.03
CA GLU A 145 -9.29 -13.71 21.09
C GLU A 145 -8.88 -12.25 21.33
N LEU A 146 -8.57 -11.54 20.24
CA LEU A 146 -8.18 -10.12 20.26
C LEU A 146 -9.34 -9.25 19.77
N THR A 147 -9.55 -8.11 20.40
CA THR A 147 -10.53 -7.10 19.96
C THR A 147 -9.85 -6.10 19.03
N MET A 148 -10.32 -5.97 17.80
CA MET A 148 -9.79 -5.00 16.84
C MET A 148 -10.45 -3.63 17.03
N VAL A 149 -9.65 -2.58 17.08
CA VAL A 149 -10.07 -1.18 17.03
C VAL A 149 -9.53 -0.56 15.75
N LEU A 150 -10.42 -0.01 14.94
CA LEU A 150 -10.07 0.66 13.68
C LEU A 150 -9.97 2.17 13.94
N GLY A 151 -8.81 2.75 13.60
CA GLY A 151 -8.59 4.19 13.67
C GLY A 151 -9.31 4.96 12.57
N SER A 152 -9.29 6.29 12.68
CA SER A 152 -9.95 7.20 11.74
C SER A 152 -9.20 7.42 10.43
N GLY A 153 -7.92 7.04 10.36
CA GLY A 153 -7.05 7.38 9.23
C GLY A 153 -6.55 8.82 9.28
N VAL A 154 -6.14 9.35 8.12
CA VAL A 154 -5.58 10.70 8.01
C VAL A 154 -6.63 11.79 8.30
N TYR A 155 -6.19 12.87 8.94
CA TYR A 155 -7.04 14.02 9.21
C TYR A 155 -7.50 14.70 7.92
N ARG A 156 -8.74 15.18 7.95
CA ARG A 156 -9.39 15.95 6.87
C ARG A 156 -10.47 16.84 7.48
N ILE A 157 -10.95 17.83 6.72
CA ILE A 157 -12.07 18.65 7.17
C ILE A 157 -13.28 17.74 7.48
N GLY A 158 -13.79 17.82 8.71
CA GLY A 158 -14.86 16.95 9.22
C GLY A 158 -14.39 15.63 9.85
N SER A 159 -13.08 15.35 9.90
CA SER A 159 -12.51 14.21 10.61
C SER A 159 -11.12 14.54 11.16
N SER A 160 -11.08 14.91 12.45
CA SER A 160 -9.86 15.36 13.13
C SER A 160 -9.61 14.57 14.42
N VAL A 161 -8.89 15.17 15.36
CA VAL A 161 -8.40 14.61 16.62
C VAL A 161 -9.49 14.01 17.51
N GLU A 162 -10.74 14.43 17.36
CA GLU A 162 -11.88 13.90 18.11
C GLU A 162 -12.06 12.40 17.91
N PHE A 163 -11.78 11.88 16.70
CA PHE A 163 -11.88 10.45 16.43
C PHE A 163 -10.70 9.67 17.02
N ASP A 164 -9.53 10.29 17.11
CA ASP A 164 -8.37 9.68 17.78
C ASP A 164 -8.63 9.58 19.29
N TRP A 165 -9.21 10.62 19.89
CA TRP A 165 -9.62 10.60 21.29
C TRP A 165 -10.62 9.47 21.60
N CYS A 166 -11.61 9.27 20.72
CA CYS A 166 -12.56 8.15 20.83
C CYS A 166 -11.86 6.78 20.76
N ALA A 167 -10.89 6.61 19.83
CA ALA A 167 -10.14 5.36 19.68
C ALA A 167 -9.27 5.08 20.91
N VAL A 168 -8.56 6.08 21.42
CA VAL A 168 -7.75 5.98 22.64
C VAL A 168 -8.62 5.66 23.87
N GLY A 169 -9.79 6.32 23.99
CA GLY A 169 -10.76 6.03 25.04
C GLY A 169 -11.25 4.58 25.00
N CYS A 170 -11.60 4.08 23.81
CA CYS A 170 -11.99 2.69 23.60
C CYS A 170 -10.88 1.70 23.99
N LEU A 171 -9.64 1.96 23.55
CA LEU A 171 -8.48 1.11 23.87
C LEU A 171 -8.20 1.07 25.38
N ARG A 172 -8.28 2.21 26.06
CA ARG A 172 -8.12 2.29 27.52
C ARG A 172 -9.18 1.47 28.24
N GLU A 173 -10.45 1.57 27.81
CA GLU A 173 -11.55 0.84 28.44
C GLU A 173 -11.46 -0.67 28.19
N LEU A 174 -11.11 -1.10 26.97
CA LEU A 174 -10.85 -2.51 26.68
C LEU A 174 -9.71 -3.06 27.54
N LYS A 175 -8.65 -2.27 27.74
CA LYS A 175 -7.55 -2.63 28.63
C LYS A 175 -7.99 -2.74 30.08
N ASN A 176 -8.82 -1.83 30.57
CA ASN A 176 -9.40 -1.89 31.93
C ASN A 176 -10.25 -3.15 32.15
N GLN A 177 -10.93 -3.62 31.10
CA GLN A 177 -11.69 -4.87 31.10
C GLN A 177 -10.81 -6.13 30.91
N GLY A 178 -9.48 -6.00 30.88
CA GLY A 178 -8.55 -7.12 30.69
C GLY A 178 -8.55 -7.70 29.27
N LYS A 179 -9.15 -7.01 28.29
CA LYS A 179 -9.20 -7.48 26.90
C LYS A 179 -7.92 -7.12 26.16
N LYS A 180 -7.39 -8.07 25.38
CA LYS A 180 -6.28 -7.82 24.47
C LYS A 180 -6.81 -7.16 23.19
N THR A 181 -6.07 -6.16 22.69
CA THR A 181 -6.52 -5.34 21.57
C THR A 181 -5.53 -5.32 20.41
N ILE A 182 -6.03 -5.06 19.21
CA ILE A 182 -5.25 -4.75 18.00
C ILE A 182 -5.75 -3.40 17.48
N MET A 183 -4.88 -2.41 17.41
CA MET A 183 -5.18 -1.12 16.78
C MET A 183 -4.68 -1.14 15.33
N ILE A 184 -5.53 -0.72 14.39
CA ILE A 184 -5.14 -0.52 12.99
C ILE A 184 -5.36 0.95 12.63
N ASN A 185 -4.27 1.66 12.37
CA ASN A 185 -4.30 3.03 11.88
C ASN A 185 -3.09 3.27 10.96
N TYR A 186 -3.18 4.30 10.11
CA TYR A 186 -2.11 4.70 9.19
C TYR A 186 -1.81 6.21 9.26
N ASN A 187 -2.38 6.92 10.23
CA ASN A 187 -2.05 8.31 10.51
C ASN A 187 -0.82 8.38 11.44
N PRO A 188 0.30 9.00 11.02
CA PRO A 188 1.48 9.12 11.86
C PRO A 188 1.38 10.21 12.93
N GLU A 189 0.33 11.05 12.91
CA GLU A 189 0.14 12.19 13.82
C GLU A 189 -0.77 11.88 15.03
N THR A 190 -1.25 10.64 15.15
CA THR A 190 -2.10 10.21 16.28
C THR A 190 -1.28 9.84 17.52
N VAL A 191 -1.92 9.93 18.69
CA VAL A 191 -1.33 9.78 20.04
C VAL A 191 -0.79 8.38 20.33
#